data_AF-X0UV59-F1
#
_entry.id   AF-X0UV59-F1
#
_cell.length_a   1.000
_cell.length_b   1.000
_cell.length_c   1.000
_cell.angle_alpha   90.00
_cell.angle_beta   90.00
_cell.angle_gamma   90.00
#
_symmetry.space_group_name_H-M   'P 1'
#
loop_
_entity.id
_entity.type
_entity.pdbx_description
1 polymer ?
#
loop_
_entity_poly.entity_id
_entity_poly.type
_entity_poly.pdbx_seq_one_letter_code
_entity_poly.pdbx_strand_id
1 'polypeptide(L)' 'LLAERKDFDGTVRFIFQPAEEHGRGAKAMMADGLFERFPVDAIFGAHNMPGMRAGTFATRAGGIMASEDNFVIRID' A
#
# COMPACT_ATOMS: atom_id res chain seq x y z
N LEU A 1 7.11 -9.08 -18.57
CA LEU A 1 6.55 -7.86 -19.23
C LEU A 1 7.50 -6.67 -19.12
N LEU A 2 7.54 -5.87 -18.05
CA LEU A 2 8.42 -4.67 -18.00
C LEU A 2 9.92 -4.96 -18.14
N ALA A 3 10.40 -6.08 -17.60
CA ALA A 3 11.79 -6.51 -17.76
C ALA A 3 12.08 -7.08 -19.16
N GLU A 4 11.06 -7.62 -19.83
CA GLU A 4 11.16 -8.31 -21.14
C GLU A 4 10.89 -7.36 -22.31
N ARG A 5 10.10 -6.31 -22.08
CA ARG A 5 9.68 -5.30 -23.03
C ARG A 5 10.00 -3.92 -22.43
N LYS A 6 10.95 -3.23 -23.04
CA LYS A 6 11.49 -1.94 -22.58
C LYS A 6 10.77 -0.76 -23.26
N ASP A 7 9.51 -0.95 -23.62
CA ASP A 7 8.63 0.02 -24.29
C ASP A 7 7.72 0.76 -23.29
N PHE A 8 7.99 0.64 -21.99
CA PHE A 8 7.26 1.38 -20.97
C PHE A 8 7.71 2.84 -20.94
N ASP A 9 6.76 3.74 -21.22
CA ASP A 9 6.95 5.18 -21.08
C ASP A 9 6.57 5.62 -19.66
N GLY A 10 7.58 5.75 -18.80
CA GLY A 10 7.38 6.19 -17.43
C GLY A 10 8.39 5.58 -16.46
N THR A 11 8.09 5.67 -15.16
CA THR A 11 8.92 5.10 -14.11
C THR A 11 8.09 4.25 -13.17
N VAL A 12 8.54 3.01 -12.91
CA VAL A 12 7.99 2.16 -11.85
C VAL A 12 8.91 2.21 -10.65
N ARG A 13 8.35 2.57 -9.49
CA ARG A 13 9.07 2.64 -8.20
C ARG A 13 8.59 1.50 -7.32
N PHE A 14 9.51 0.63 -6.91
CA PHE A 14 9.21 -0.44 -5.95
C PHE A 14 9.41 0.07 -4.52
N ILE A 15 8.35 0.05 -3.72
CA ILE A 15 8.35 0.55 -2.34
C ILE A 15 8.21 -0.66 -1.41
N PHE A 16 9.26 -0.96 -0.66
CA PHE A 16 9.28 -2.04 0.33
C PHE A 16 8.97 -1.45 1.70
N GLN A 17 7.69 -1.33 2.02
CA GLN A 17 7.23 -0.70 3.26
C GLN A 17 7.56 -1.58 4.48
N PRO A 18 8.22 -1.06 5.53
CA PRO A 18 8.41 -1.77 6.80
C PRO A 18 7.17 -1.64 7.70
N ALA A 19 7.12 -2.41 8.80
CA ALA A 19 6.19 -2.19 9.92
C ALA A 19 4.71 -1.95 9.52
N GLU A 20 4.22 -2.74 8.57
CA GLU A 20 2.83 -2.70 8.09
C GLU A 20 1.85 -3.13 9.18
N GLU A 21 2.15 -4.23 9.88
CA GLU A 21 1.33 -4.84 10.95
C GLU A 21 0.87 -3.87 12.07
N HIS A 22 1.56 -2.74 12.24
CA HIS A 22 1.25 -1.74 13.25
C HIS A 22 0.76 -0.40 12.65
N GLY A 23 0.58 -0.33 11.34
CA GLY A 23 0.19 0.90 10.63
C GLY A 23 1.23 2.03 10.69
N ARG A 24 2.49 1.74 11.06
CA ARG A 24 3.51 2.79 11.29
C ARG A 24 4.42 3.06 10.10
N GLY A 25 4.64 2.06 9.25
CA GLY A 25 5.57 2.13 8.13
C GLY A 25 5.31 3.26 7.14
N ALA A 26 4.13 3.24 6.53
CA ALA A 26 3.76 4.21 5.50
C ALA A 26 3.89 5.66 5.99
N LYS A 27 3.39 5.96 7.19
CA LYS A 27 3.47 7.30 7.79
C LYS A 27 4.93 7.75 7.99
N ALA A 28 5.80 6.86 8.47
CA ALA A 28 7.21 7.16 8.65
C ALA A 28 7.93 7.40 7.31
N MET A 29 7.65 6.60 6.27
CA MET A 29 8.24 6.80 4.94
C MET A 29 7.78 8.12 4.31
N MET A 30 6.50 8.48 4.43
CA MET A 30 6.00 9.78 3.97
C MET A 30 6.68 10.94 4.70
N ALA A 31 6.87 10.82 6.02
CA ALA A 31 7.59 11.82 6.80
C ALA A 31 9.08 11.95 6.41
N ASP A 32 9.71 10.87 5.90
CA ASP A 32 11.07 10.86 5.33
C ASP A 32 11.13 11.32 3.85
N GLY A 33 10.04 11.92 3.36
CA GLY A 33 9.96 12.54 2.04
C GLY A 33 9.83 11.54 0.89
N LEU A 34 9.17 10.39 1.10
CA LEU A 34 9.03 9.34 0.09
C LEU A 34 8.55 9.88 -1.26
N PHE A 35 7.52 10.72 -1.29
CA PHE A 35 6.90 11.18 -2.53
C PHE A 35 7.62 12.40 -3.14
N GLU A 36 8.35 13.17 -2.34
CA GLU A 36 9.20 14.26 -2.79
C GLU A 36 10.47 13.71 -3.46
N ARG A 37 11.08 12.69 -2.84
CA ARG A 37 12.30 12.04 -3.35
C ARG A 37 11.99 11.10 -4.51
N PHE A 38 10.81 10.49 -4.50
CA PHE A 38 10.39 9.48 -5.46
C PHE A 38 8.93 9.73 -5.92
N PRO A 39 8.68 10.73 -6.77
CA PRO A 39 7.32 11.11 -7.18
C PRO A 39 6.60 9.96 -7.90
N VAL A 40 5.30 9.79 -7.66
CA VAL A 40 4.44 8.80 -8.31
C VAL A 40 3.10 9.41 -8.66
N ASP A 41 2.57 9.11 -9.84
CA ASP A 41 1.24 9.55 -10.27
C ASP A 41 0.12 8.63 -9.72
N ALA A 42 0.48 7.38 -9.43
CA ALA A 42 -0.41 6.37 -8.86
C ALA A 42 0.37 5.40 -7.98
N ILE A 43 -0.27 4.89 -6.93
CA ILE A 43 0.27 3.86 -6.05
C ILE A 43 -0.65 2.65 -6.06
N PHE A 44 -0.07 1.45 -6.10
CA PHE A 44 -0.78 0.18 -6.13
C PHE A 44 -0.24 -0.72 -5.03
N GLY A 45 -1.14 -1.46 -4.37
CA GLY A 45 -0.81 -2.46 -3.37
C GLY A 45 -1.71 -3.68 -3.55
N ALA A 46 -1.27 -4.82 -3.03
CA ALA A 46 -2.03 -6.06 -3.04
C ALA A 46 -1.83 -6.79 -1.72
N HIS A 47 -2.86 -7.52 -1.30
CA HIS A 47 -2.82 -8.37 -0.11
C HIS A 47 -3.37 -9.74 -0.50
N ASN A 48 -2.75 -10.83 -0.06
CA ASN A 48 -3.32 -12.15 -0.27
C ASN A 48 -4.63 -12.30 0.52
N MET A 49 -5.60 -13.03 -0.03
CA MET A 49 -6.87 -13.30 0.65
C MET A 49 -7.10 -14.81 0.72
N PRO A 50 -6.78 -15.46 1.86
CA PRO A 50 -7.07 -16.88 2.05
C PRO A 50 -8.55 -17.19 1.81
N GLY A 51 -8.84 -18.29 1.13
CA GLY A 51 -10.20 -18.67 0.72
C GLY A 51 -10.62 -18.12 -0.64
N MET A 52 -9.89 -17.18 -1.23
CA MET A 52 -10.11 -16.73 -2.60
C MET A 52 -9.42 -17.64 -3.61
N ARG A 53 -10.11 -17.98 -4.71
CA ARG A 53 -9.53 -18.83 -5.77
C ARG A 53 -8.35 -18.15 -6.45
N ALA A 54 -7.24 -18.87 -6.61
CA ALA A 54 -6.07 -18.39 -7.33
C ALA A 54 -6.41 -17.91 -8.76
N GLY A 55 -5.72 -16.85 -9.21
CA GLY A 55 -6.00 -16.19 -10.47
C GLY A 55 -7.21 -15.25 -10.45
N THR A 56 -7.73 -14.91 -9.26
CA THR A 56 -8.85 -13.97 -9.09
C THR A 56 -8.37 -12.74 -8.32
N PHE A 57 -8.85 -11.56 -8.70
CA PHE A 57 -8.65 -10.30 -7.98
C PHE A 57 -10.00 -9.74 -7.52
N ALA A 58 -10.06 -9.22 -6.30
CA ALA A 58 -11.20 -8.47 -5.80
C ALA A 58 -10.79 -7.01 -5.67
N THR A 59 -11.56 -6.11 -6.29
CA THR A 59 -11.33 -4.66 -6.22
C THR A 59 -12.67 -3.93 -6.16
N ARG A 60 -12.66 -2.69 -5.68
CA ARG A 60 -13.79 -1.76 -5.80
C ARG A 60 -13.30 -0.32 -5.82
N ALA A 61 -14.11 0.59 -6.36
CA ALA A 61 -13.92 2.02 -6.13
C ALA A 61 -14.30 2.38 -4.69
N GLY A 62 -13.62 3.38 -4.12
CA GLY A 62 -13.77 3.76 -2.71
C GLY A 62 -12.95 2.87 -1.76
N GLY A 63 -13.19 2.99 -0.45
CA GLY A 63 -12.41 2.25 0.55
C GLY A 63 -12.63 0.76 0.44
N ILE A 64 -11.60 -0.09 0.46
CA ILE A 64 -11.74 -1.56 0.39
C ILE A 64 -11.63 -2.25 1.76
N MET A 65 -10.94 -1.61 2.71
CA MET A 65 -10.78 -2.04 4.10
C MET A 65 -11.42 -1.01 5.04
N ALA A 66 -11.67 -1.41 6.30
CA ALA A 66 -12.15 -0.50 7.35
C ALA A 66 -11.00 0.37 7.88
N SER A 67 -11.35 1.52 8.48
CA SER A 67 -10.41 2.26 9.32
C SER A 67 -10.24 1.57 10.68
N GLU A 68 -9.10 1.79 11.32
CA GLU A 68 -8.83 1.36 12.69
C GLU A 68 -8.58 2.59 13.55
N ASP A 69 -9.26 2.66 14.70
CA ASP A 69 -9.04 3.65 15.73
C ASP A 69 -9.09 2.97 17.10
N ASN A 70 -8.25 3.41 18.03
CA ASN A 70 -8.19 2.88 19.39
C ASN A 70 -8.62 3.94 20.39
N PHE A 71 -9.46 3.55 21.37
CA PHE A 71 -9.86 4.41 22.48
C PHE A 71 -9.71 3.68 23.81
N VAL A 72 -9.50 4.43 24.88
CA VAL A 72 -9.32 3.91 26.24
C VAL A 72 -10.26 4.65 27.18
N ILE A 73 -11.08 3.90 27.92
CA ILE A 73 -11.91 4.43 29.00
C ILE A 73 -11.20 4.14 30.33
N ARG A 74 -11.01 5.16 31.15
CA ARG A 74 -10.51 5.03 32.53
C ARG A 74 -11.64 5.33 33.50
N ILE A 75 -11.80 4.48 34.50
CA ILE A 75 -12.75 4.66 35.60
C ILE A 75 -11.93 4.74 36.89
N ASP A 76 -12.24 5.74 37.71
CA ASP A 76 -11.63 5.99 39.02
C ASP A 76 -12.36 5.23 40.14
#